data_AF-A0A1B7LKM2-F1
#
_entry.id   AF-A0A1B7LKM2-F1
#
_cell.length_a   1.000
_cell.length_b   1.000
_cell.length_c   1.000
_cell.angle_alpha   90.00
_cell.angle_beta   90.00
_cell.angle_gamma   90.00
#
_symmetry.space_group_name_H-M   'P 1'
#
loop_
_entity.id
_entity.type
_entity.pdbx_description
1 polymer ?
#
loop_
_entity_poly.entity_id
_entity_poly.type
_entity_poly.pdbx_seq_one_letter_code
_entity_poly.pdbx_strand_id
1 'polypeptide(L)'
;MNIDRFQKLADKLVEKIPAKFLRGLNGGIVVVEDAVPDPEIDGVYTLGEYVDDPYGLGCFVVIYHGSFAALFKGEPGHVWEKELWATILHEIQHHLEGLAGVDDLGQEDIRMWQELKRQAGKA
;
A
#
# COMPACT_ATOMS: atom_id res chain seq x y z
N MET A 1 -9.50 9.12 -10.04
CA MET A 1 -9.97 9.87 -8.85
C MET A 1 -8.93 10.94 -8.53
N ASN A 2 -9.29 12.16 -8.09
CA ASN A 2 -8.28 13.15 -7.66
C ASN A 2 -7.78 12.86 -6.23
N ILE A 3 -6.64 13.42 -5.84
CA ILE A 3 -6.01 13.10 -4.55
C ILE A 3 -6.91 13.48 -3.36
N ASP A 4 -7.56 14.65 -3.38
CA ASP A 4 -8.43 15.07 -2.28
C ASP A 4 -9.57 14.09 -1.99
N ARG A 5 -10.20 13.55 -3.05
CA ARG A 5 -11.26 12.56 -2.92
C ARG A 5 -10.69 11.21 -2.49
N PHE A 6 -9.48 10.88 -2.93
CA PHE A 6 -8.81 9.65 -2.59
C PHE A 6 -8.36 9.63 -1.11
N GLN A 7 -7.79 10.73 -0.59
CA GLN A 7 -7.48 10.89 0.83
C GLN A 7 -8.72 10.72 1.69
N LYS A 8 -9.82 11.42 1.35
CA LYS A 8 -11.10 11.27 2.08
C LYS A 8 -11.65 9.85 2.02
N LEU A 9 -11.35 9.10 0.97
CA LEU A 9 -11.74 7.69 0.86
C LEU A 9 -10.86 6.83 1.78
N ALA A 10 -9.54 7.05 1.77
CA ALA A 10 -8.61 6.39 2.67
C ALA A 10 -9.01 6.60 4.14
N ASP A 11 -9.27 7.85 4.55
CA ASP A 11 -9.69 8.18 5.93
C ASP A 11 -10.95 7.39 6.34
N LYS A 12 -11.97 7.38 5.48
CA LYS A 12 -13.22 6.62 5.71
C LYS A 12 -13.01 5.13 5.79
N LEU A 13 -12.04 4.60 5.06
CA LEU A 13 -11.71 3.17 5.09
C LEU A 13 -10.97 2.84 6.39
N VAL A 14 -10.02 3.66 6.81
CA VAL A 14 -9.30 3.50 8.08
C VAL A 14 -10.24 3.53 9.27
N GLU A 15 -11.27 4.39 9.26
CA GLU A 15 -12.31 4.42 10.30
C GLU A 15 -13.06 3.07 10.48
N LYS A 16 -13.09 2.21 9.46
CA LYS A 16 -13.69 0.87 9.55
C LYS A 16 -12.80 -0.14 10.29
N ILE A 17 -11.52 0.19 10.48
CA ILE A 17 -10.52 -0.71 11.06
C ILE A 17 -10.57 -0.60 12.59
N PRO A 18 -10.73 -1.73 13.31
CA PRO A 18 -10.70 -1.69 14.77
C PRO A 18 -9.41 -1.07 15.30
N ALA A 19 -9.52 -0.04 16.14
CA ALA A 19 -8.39 0.74 16.67
C ALA A 19 -7.27 -0.10 17.30
N LYS A 20 -7.58 -1.30 17.81
CA LYS A 20 -6.59 -2.25 18.35
C LYS A 20 -5.52 -2.68 17.33
N PHE A 21 -5.85 -2.68 16.03
CA PHE A 21 -4.95 -3.04 14.94
C PHE A 21 -4.10 -1.87 14.43
N LEU A 22 -4.44 -0.64 14.84
CA LEU A 22 -3.70 0.57 14.49
C LEU A 22 -2.76 1.04 15.62
N ARG A 23 -2.67 0.29 16.71
CA ARG A 23 -1.83 0.65 17.87
C ARG A 23 -0.36 0.55 17.49
N GLY A 24 0.37 1.65 17.62
CA GLY A 24 1.79 1.73 17.27
C GLY A 24 2.02 2.28 15.86
N LEU A 25 0.98 2.42 15.03
CA LEU A 25 1.02 3.10 13.74
C LEU A 25 0.95 4.62 13.93
N ASN A 26 1.96 5.18 14.59
CA ASN A 26 1.95 6.55 15.12
C ASN A 26 1.89 7.64 14.05
N GLY A 27 2.45 7.40 12.86
CA GLY A 27 2.34 8.33 11.73
C GLY A 27 1.08 8.11 10.88
N GLY A 28 0.26 7.12 11.21
CA GLY A 28 -1.01 6.85 10.54
C GLY A 28 -0.85 6.40 9.08
N ILE A 29 -1.81 6.82 8.24
CA ILE A 29 -1.78 6.58 6.80
C ILE A 29 -1.60 7.92 6.07
N VAL A 30 -0.58 7.99 5.23
CA VAL A 30 -0.23 9.17 4.43
C VAL A 30 -0.48 8.86 2.96
N VAL A 31 -1.26 9.69 2.27
CA VAL A 31 -1.40 9.60 0.82
C VAL A 31 -0.47 10.62 0.16
N VAL A 32 0.28 10.20 -0.84
CA VAL A 32 1.18 11.05 -1.63
C VAL A 32 0.80 11.03 -3.11
N GLU A 33 1.08 12.13 -3.84
CA GLU A 33 0.81 12.24 -5.29
C GLU A 33 1.78 11.41 -6.13
N ASP A 34 2.91 11.02 -5.57
CA ASP A 34 3.96 10.28 -6.28
C ASP A 34 3.46 8.91 -6.75
N ALA A 35 4.05 8.46 -7.86
CA ALA A 35 3.89 7.12 -8.40
C ALA A 35 5.22 6.39 -8.27
N VAL A 36 5.16 5.11 -7.93
CA VAL A 36 6.34 4.25 -7.78
C VAL A 36 6.23 3.09 -8.77
N PRO A 37 6.64 3.28 -10.04
CA PRO A 37 6.70 2.20 -11.02
C PRO A 37 7.85 1.23 -10.69
N ASP A 38 7.67 -0.05 -11.04
CA ASP A 38 8.80 -0.98 -11.05
C ASP A 38 9.80 -0.56 -12.16
N PRO A 39 11.11 -0.54 -11.87
CA PRO A 39 12.12 -0.10 -12.84
C PRO A 39 12.37 -1.10 -13.98
N GLU A 40 11.95 -2.36 -13.84
CA GLU A 40 12.22 -3.45 -14.78
C GLU A 40 10.95 -3.96 -15.48
N ILE A 41 9.77 -3.84 -14.85
CA ILE A 41 8.49 -4.32 -15.40
C ILE A 41 7.54 -3.16 -15.67
N ASP A 42 7.25 -2.92 -16.94
CA ASP A 42 6.25 -1.93 -17.34
C ASP A 42 4.85 -2.32 -16.86
N GLY A 43 4.06 -1.32 -16.44
CA GLY A 43 2.71 -1.53 -15.94
C GLY A 43 2.61 -2.09 -14.52
N VAL A 44 3.73 -2.26 -13.79
CA VAL A 44 3.72 -2.67 -12.38
C VAL A 44 4.09 -1.48 -11.50
N TYR A 45 3.34 -1.30 -10.41
CA TYR A 45 3.51 -0.18 -9.49
C TYR A 45 3.34 -0.61 -8.03
N THR A 46 4.11 0.01 -7.14
CA THR A 46 3.89 -0.08 -5.69
C THR A 46 2.72 0.83 -5.31
N LEU A 47 1.66 0.22 -4.75
CA LEU A 47 0.44 0.93 -4.35
C LEU A 47 0.51 1.51 -2.94
N GLY A 48 1.22 0.84 -2.05
CA GLY A 48 1.47 1.29 -0.69
C GLY A 48 2.70 0.61 -0.11
N GLU A 49 3.16 1.13 1.02
CA GLU A 49 4.25 0.55 1.81
C GLU A 49 4.06 0.86 3.29
N TYR A 50 4.38 -0.12 4.13
CA TYR A 50 4.58 0.05 5.56
C TYR A 50 6.03 0.47 5.84
N VAL A 51 6.19 1.57 6.57
CA VAL A 51 7.50 2.10 6.99
C VAL A 51 7.62 1.94 8.50
N ASP A 52 8.67 1.23 8.92
CA ASP A 52 9.12 1.14 10.30
C ASP A 52 10.37 2.00 10.49
N ASP A 53 10.19 3.23 10.99
CA ASP A 53 11.28 4.15 11.31
C ASP A 53 11.34 4.41 12.83
N PRO A 54 11.96 3.50 13.61
CA PRO A 54 11.99 3.60 15.07
C PRO A 54 12.81 4.79 15.59
N TYR A 55 13.61 5.44 14.74
CA TYR A 55 14.47 6.57 15.11
C TYR A 55 13.99 7.91 14.56
N GLY A 56 13.01 7.93 13.65
CA GLY A 56 12.41 9.13 13.08
C GLY A 56 10.93 9.26 13.37
N LEU A 57 10.08 9.14 12.34
CA LEU A 57 8.64 9.44 12.44
C LEU A 57 7.79 8.32 13.08
N GLY A 58 8.41 7.19 13.44
CA GLY A 58 7.72 6.00 13.94
C GLY A 58 7.16 5.15 12.80
N CYS A 59 6.15 4.34 13.10
CA CYS A 59 5.54 3.45 12.11
C CYS A 59 4.39 4.14 11.38
N PHE A 60 4.35 4.05 10.05
CA PHE A 60 3.30 4.62 9.20
C PHE A 60 3.12 3.86 7.90
N VAL A 61 1.97 4.06 7.25
CA VAL A 61 1.68 3.54 5.91
C VAL A 61 1.70 4.69 4.91
N VAL A 62 2.42 4.52 3.81
CA VAL A 62 2.36 5.41 2.65
C VAL A 62 1.47 4.76 1.59
N ILE A 63 0.56 5.54 1.00
CA ILE A 63 -0.26 5.13 -0.14
C ILE A 63 0.04 6.06 -1.31
N TYR A 64 0.36 5.47 -2.45
CA TYR A 64 0.81 6.18 -3.66
C TYR A 64 -0.35 6.47 -4.59
N HIS A 65 -1.01 7.63 -4.45
CA HIS A 65 -2.13 8.02 -5.33
C HIS A 65 -1.71 8.05 -6.80
N GLY A 66 -0.48 8.45 -7.11
CA GLY A 66 0.06 8.42 -8.46
C GLY A 66 0.08 7.01 -9.06
N SER A 67 0.47 6.00 -8.28
CA SER A 67 0.44 4.59 -8.69
C SER A 67 -0.99 4.10 -8.97
N PHE A 68 -1.95 4.43 -8.09
CA PHE A 68 -3.36 4.14 -8.32
C PHE A 68 -3.89 4.84 -9.58
N ALA A 69 -3.47 6.09 -9.83
CA ALA A 69 -3.86 6.83 -11.00
C ALA A 69 -3.26 6.29 -12.29
N ALA A 70 -2.08 5.68 -12.25
CA ALA A 70 -1.50 4.99 -13.39
C ALA A 70 -2.28 3.71 -13.73
N LEU A 71 -2.60 2.90 -12.72
CA LEU A 71 -3.21 1.57 -12.91
C LEU A 71 -4.72 1.60 -13.16
N PHE A 72 -5.46 2.46 -12.45
CA PHE A 72 -6.92 2.44 -12.44
C PHE A 72 -7.55 3.63 -13.18
N LYS A 73 -6.79 4.26 -14.09
CA LYS A 73 -7.30 5.38 -14.89
C LYS A 73 -8.49 4.93 -15.74
N GLY A 74 -9.63 5.61 -15.57
CA GLY A 74 -10.86 5.29 -16.31
C GLY A 74 -11.75 4.24 -15.62
N GLU A 75 -11.22 3.55 -14.60
CA GLU A 75 -12.02 2.64 -13.79
C GLU A 75 -13.04 3.38 -12.92
N PRO A 76 -14.20 2.76 -12.64
CA PRO A 76 -15.22 3.34 -11.79
C PRO A 76 -14.74 3.43 -10.34
N GLY A 77 -15.29 4.39 -9.58
CA GLY A 77 -14.82 4.68 -8.22
C GLY A 77 -14.90 3.50 -7.23
N HIS A 78 -15.75 2.51 -7.48
CA HIS A 78 -15.83 1.32 -6.62
C HIS A 78 -14.63 0.37 -6.79
N VAL A 79 -14.00 0.35 -7.97
CA VAL A 79 -12.74 -0.39 -8.19
C VAL A 79 -11.65 0.27 -7.36
N TRP A 80 -11.53 1.60 -7.45
CA TRP A 80 -10.59 2.37 -6.63
C TRP A 80 -10.78 2.12 -5.12
N GLU A 81 -12.03 2.12 -4.63
CA GLU A 81 -12.32 1.83 -3.22
C GLU A 81 -11.90 0.41 -2.82
N LYS A 82 -12.20 -0.58 -3.66
CA LYS A 82 -11.85 -1.98 -3.40
C LYS A 82 -10.33 -2.18 -3.33
N GLU A 83 -9.61 -1.64 -4.31
CA GLU A 83 -8.15 -1.78 -4.38
C GLU A 83 -7.47 -1.01 -3.25
N LEU A 84 -7.91 0.22 -2.95
CA LEU A 84 -7.41 0.98 -1.81
C LEU A 84 -7.66 0.26 -0.48
N TRP A 85 -8.84 -0.34 -0.31
CA TRP A 85 -9.14 -1.13 0.88
C TRP A 85 -8.22 -2.34 1.02
N ALA A 86 -7.99 -3.07 -0.07
CA ALA A 86 -7.07 -4.20 -0.08
C ALA A 86 -5.64 -3.77 0.28
N THR A 87 -5.13 -2.69 -0.32
CA THR A 87 -3.79 -2.15 -0.01
C THR A 87 -3.68 -1.73 1.45
N ILE A 88 -4.65 -0.98 2.00
CA ILE A 88 -4.61 -0.56 3.41
C ILE A 88 -4.56 -1.76 4.35
N LEU A 89 -5.35 -2.82 4.09
CA LEU A 89 -5.34 -4.02 4.91
C LEU A 89 -4.01 -4.77 4.84
N HIS A 90 -3.39 -4.83 3.65
CA HIS A 90 -2.08 -5.44 3.44
C HIS A 90 -0.99 -4.75 4.27
N GLU A 91 -0.92 -3.42 4.18
CA GLU A 91 0.09 -2.66 4.93
C GLU A 91 -0.13 -2.69 6.46
N ILE A 92 -1.39 -2.79 6.89
CA ILE A 92 -1.68 -2.99 8.32
C ILE A 92 -1.29 -4.40 8.77
N GLN A 93 -1.39 -5.41 7.89
CA GLN A 93 -0.88 -6.73 8.20
C GLN A 93 0.64 -6.71 8.37
N HIS A 94 1.38 -6.05 7.47
CA HIS A 94 2.82 -5.81 7.64
C HIS A 94 3.15 -5.14 8.98
N HIS A 95 2.38 -4.12 9.37
CA HIS A 95 2.53 -3.49 10.67
C HIS A 95 2.35 -4.49 11.84
N LEU A 96 1.32 -5.32 11.79
CA LEU A 96 1.06 -6.31 12.84
C LEU A 96 2.13 -7.41 12.90
N GLU A 97 2.64 -7.84 11.75
CA GLU A 97 3.75 -8.79 11.66
C GLU A 97 5.03 -8.19 12.23
N GLY A 98 5.35 -6.94 11.88
CA GLY A 98 6.47 -6.19 12.45
C GLY A 98 6.38 -6.07 13.98
N LEU A 99 5.20 -5.75 14.53
CA LEU A 99 4.97 -5.75 15.99
C LEU A 99 5.14 -7.12 16.64
N ALA A 100 4.89 -8.21 15.90
CA ALA A 100 5.09 -9.58 16.37
C ALA A 100 6.52 -10.08 16.13
N GLY A 101 7.39 -9.30 15.48
CA GLY A 101 8.76 -9.68 15.13
C GLY A 101 8.82 -10.77 14.05
N VAL A 102 7.80 -10.86 13.19
CA VAL A 102 7.74 -11.77 12.04
C VAL A 102 7.66 -10.97 10.74
N ASP A 103 7.96 -11.63 9.61
CA ASP A 103 7.97 -11.03 8.28
C ASP A 103 7.61 -12.10 7.24
N ASP A 104 6.49 -12.78 7.44
CA ASP A 104 6.05 -13.85 6.56
C ASP A 104 5.40 -13.26 5.30
N LEU A 105 4.59 -12.22 5.45
CA LEU A 105 3.96 -11.51 4.34
C LEU A 105 5.00 -10.78 3.46
N GLY A 106 6.03 -10.17 4.05
CA GLY A 106 7.09 -9.52 3.26
C GLY A 106 7.88 -10.52 2.42
N GLN A 107 8.13 -11.72 2.94
CA GLN A 107 8.72 -12.80 2.16
C GLN A 107 7.80 -13.29 1.02
N GLU A 108 6.49 -13.33 1.25
CA GLU A 108 5.51 -13.66 0.19
C GLU A 108 5.48 -12.60 -0.91
N ASP A 109 5.50 -11.32 -0.55
CA ASP A 109 5.58 -10.20 -1.49
C ASP A 109 6.84 -10.32 -2.37
N ILE A 110 8.01 -10.57 -1.77
CA ILE A 110 9.26 -10.78 -2.51
C ILE A 110 9.14 -11.94 -3.50
N ARG A 111 8.51 -13.07 -3.11
CA ARG A 111 8.32 -14.22 -4.00
C ARG A 111 7.38 -13.88 -5.16
N MET A 112 6.30 -13.16 -4.90
CA MET A 112 5.36 -12.71 -5.93
C MET A 112 6.05 -11.78 -6.92
N TRP A 113 6.82 -10.80 -6.42
CA TRP A 113 7.64 -9.90 -7.23
C TRP A 113 8.64 -10.64 -8.12
N GLN A 114 9.34 -11.64 -7.58
CA GLN A 114 10.28 -12.46 -8.36
C GLN A 114 9.58 -13.24 -9.48
N GLU A 115 8.38 -13.77 -9.23
CA GLU A 115 7.61 -14.48 -10.25
C GLU A 115 7.15 -13.53 -11.36
N LEU A 116 6.69 -12.32 -11.02
CA LEU A 116 6.36 -11.29 -12.01
C LEU A 116 7.57 -10.95 -12.90
N LYS A 117 8.76 -10.73 -12.30
CA LYS A 117 10.00 -10.48 -13.06
C LYS A 117 10.33 -11.63 -14.00
N ARG A 118 10.15 -12.87 -13.54
CA ARG A 118 10.39 -14.07 -14.35
C ARG A 118 9.41 -14.19 -15.52
N GLN A 119 8.16 -13.77 -15.35
CA GLN A 119 7.16 -13.78 -16.42
C GLN A 119 7.42 -12.67 -17.44
N ALA A 120 7.76 -11.47 -16.98
CA ALA A 120 8.11 -10.34 -17.84
C ALA A 120 9.37 -10.60 -18.69
N GLY A 121 10.39 -11.23 -18.12
CA GLY A 121 11.61 -11.60 -18.86
C GLY A 121 11.45 -12.78 -19.84
N LYS A 122 10.29 -13.45 -19.83
CA LYS A 122 9.92 -14.48 -20.82
C LYS A 122 9.04 -13.95 -21.94
N ALA A 123 8.62 -12.68 -21.87
CA ALA A 123 7.76 -12.02 -22.85
C ALA A 123 8.56 -11.43 -24.00
#